data_AF-R7LCQ3-F1
#
_entry.id   AF-R7LCQ3-F1
#
_cell.length_a   1.000
_cell.length_b   1.000
_cell.length_c   1.000
_cell.angle_alpha   90.00
_cell.angle_beta   90.00
_cell.angle_gamma   90.00
#
_symmetry.space_group_name_H-M   'P 1'
#
loop_
_entity.id
_entity.type
_entity.pdbx_description
1 polymer ?
#
loop_
_entity_poly.entity_id
_entity_poly.type
_entity_poly.pdbx_seq_one_letter_code
_entity_poly.pdbx_strand_id
1 'polypeptide(L)' 'MELFKKNNVVILAGDWTNKNPQITKELEKFGRAGVPLNLLYSHKDPDAPQVLPAILTKSLIIDAVDKIR' A
#
# COMPACT_ATOMS: atom_id res chain seq x y z
N MET A 1 -7.07 -2.65 -13.94
CA MET A 1 -8.30 -2.64 -13.11
C MET A 1 -8.89 -4.01 -12.88
N GLU A 2 -8.85 -4.93 -13.86
CA GLU A 2 -9.40 -6.29 -13.67
C GLU A 2 -8.74 -7.08 -12.54
N LEU A 3 -7.41 -7.00 -12.38
CA LEU A 3 -6.70 -7.66 -11.27
C LEU A 3 -7.29 -7.28 -9.90
N PHE A 4 -7.43 -5.98 -9.63
CA PHE A 4 -7.93 -5.49 -8.35
C PHE A 4 -9.40 -5.82 -8.14
N LYS A 5 -10.24 -5.63 -9.19
CA LYS A 5 -11.67 -5.99 -9.12
C LYS A 5 -11.87 -7.49 -8.86
N LYS A 6 -11.14 -8.35 -9.57
CA LYS A 6 -11.23 -9.81 -9.41
C LYS A 6 -10.82 -10.26 -8.01
N ASN A 7 -9.88 -9.57 -7.38
CA ASN A 7 -9.37 -9.89 -6.05
C ASN A 7 -9.98 -9.03 -4.94
N ASN A 8 -11.06 -8.27 -5.22
CA ASN A 8 -11.71 -7.35 -4.27
C ASN A 8 -10.74 -6.39 -3.56
N VAL A 9 -9.70 -5.94 -4.28
CA VAL A 9 -8.72 -4.97 -3.77
C VAL A 9 -9.24 -3.56 -3.99
N VAL A 10 -9.28 -2.77 -2.92
CA VAL A 10 -9.59 -1.35 -2.95
C VAL A 10 -8.29 -0.55 -2.98
N ILE A 11 -8.20 0.44 -3.86
CA ILE A 11 -7.05 1.32 -3.96
C ILE A 11 -7.31 2.57 -3.11
N LEU A 12 -6.42 2.83 -2.16
CA LEU A 12 -6.40 4.06 -1.38
C LEU A 12 -5.17 4.89 -1.79
N ALA A 13 -5.39 6.15 -2.14
CA ALA A 13 -4.32 7.09 -2.46
C ALA A 13 -4.29 8.21 -1.43
N GLY A 14 -3.12 8.45 -0.82
CA GLY A 14 -2.89 9.57 0.08
C GLY A 14 -2.06 10.65 -0.59
N ASP A 15 -2.59 11.87 -0.70
CA ASP A 15 -1.82 13.03 -1.18
C ASP A 15 -1.02 13.65 -0.01
N TRP A 16 0.31 13.59 -0.10
CA TRP A 16 1.23 14.15 0.89
C TRP A 16 1.82 15.50 0.46
N THR A 17 1.16 16.24 -0.44
CA THR A 17 1.67 17.54 -0.91
C THR A 17 1.66 18.57 0.22
N ASN A 18 0.63 18.55 1.07
CA ASN A 18 0.44 19.52 2.16
C ASN A 18 0.88 19.02 3.55
N LYS A 19 1.76 18.00 3.63
CA LYS A 19 2.21 17.38 4.90
C LYS A 19 1.06 17.12 5.88
N ASN A 20 -0.03 16.52 5.38
CA ASN A 20 -1.20 16.22 6.19
C ASN A 20 -0.79 15.43 7.46
N PRO A 21 -1.17 15.89 8.67
CA PRO A 21 -0.72 15.26 9.92
C PRO A 21 -1.17 13.80 10.07
N GLN A 22 -2.29 13.40 9.45
CA GLN A 22 -2.73 12.00 9.47
C GLN A 22 -1.81 11.12 8.60
N ILE A 23 -1.41 11.62 7.43
CA ILE A 23 -0.49 10.91 6.53
C ILE A 23 0.92 10.85 7.14
N THR A 24 1.38 11.95 7.74
CA THR A 24 2.67 11.99 8.46
C THR A 24 2.72 10.94 9.57
N LYS A 25 1.67 10.85 10.41
CA LYS A 25 1.59 9.81 11.44
C LYS A 25 1.66 8.41 10.86
N GLU A 26 0.99 8.16 9.73
CA GLU A 26 1.04 6.85 9.09
C GLU A 26 2.45 6.55 8.54
N LEU A 27 3.08 7.51 7.86
CA LEU A 27 4.47 7.39 7.40
C LEU A 27 5.43 7.07 8.55
N GLU A 28 5.29 7.76 9.69
CA GLU A 28 6.11 7.55 10.89
C GLU A 28 5.96 6.14 11.47
N LYS A 29 4.75 5.56 11.48
CA LYS A 29 4.53 4.16 11.92
C LYS A 29 5.36 3.16 11.11
N PHE A 30 5.58 3.45 9.83
CA PHE A 30 6.41 2.64 8.93
C PHE A 30 7.86 3.11 8.85
N GLY A 31 8.29 4.01 9.76
CA GLY A 31 9.66 4.54 9.80
C GLY A 31 10.03 5.38 8.58
N ARG A 32 9.05 5.98 7.91
CA ARG A 32 9.24 6.81 6.72
C ARG A 32 9.11 8.29 7.08
N ALA A 33 10.09 9.08 6.65
CA ALA A 33 10.04 10.54 6.75
C ALA A 33 9.23 11.21 5.62
N GLY A 34 8.76 10.42 4.64
CA GLY A 34 8.07 10.93 3.45
C GLY A 34 7.67 9.85 2.46
N VAL A 35 7.08 10.29 1.35
CA VAL A 35 6.69 9.45 0.21
C VAL A 35 7.90 9.08 -0.67
N PRO A 36 7.84 8.00 -1.46
CA PRO A 36 6.73 7.06 -1.63
C PRO A 36 6.66 6.00 -0.51
N LEU A 37 5.43 5.72 -0.05
CA LEU A 37 5.10 4.58 0.78
C LEU A 37 3.93 3.83 0.13
N ASN A 38 4.18 2.58 -0.24
CA ASN A 38 3.17 1.70 -0.80
C ASN A 38 2.91 0.57 0.20
N LEU A 39 1.64 0.38 0.58
CA LEU A 39 1.23 -0.64 1.53
C LEU A 39 0.19 -1.54 0.90
N LEU A 40 0.28 -2.83 1.19
CA LEU A 40 -0.73 -3.82 0.82
C LEU A 40 -1.27 -4.49 2.09
N TYR A 41 -2.55 -4.28 2.35
CA TYR A 41 -3.26 -4.89 3.46
C TYR A 41 -3.93 -6.19 2.98
N SER A 42 -3.73 -7.28 3.71
CA SER A 42 -4.42 -8.56 3.48
C SER A 42 -5.55 -8.74 4.47
N HIS A 43 -6.63 -9.41 4.07
CA HIS A 43 -7.67 -9.83 5.01
C HIS A 43 -7.19 -10.87 6.02
N LYS A 44 -6.11 -11.60 5.71
CA LYS A 44 -5.53 -12.60 6.62
C LYS A 44 -4.80 -11.97 7.79
N ASP A 45 -4.20 -10.80 7.57
CA ASP A 45 -3.42 -10.09 8.57
C ASP A 45 -3.52 -8.56 8.36
N PRO A 46 -4.62 -7.95 8.81
CA PRO A 46 -4.90 -6.53 8.57
C PRO A 46 -3.96 -5.60 9.34
N ASP A 47 -3.36 -6.07 10.44
CA ASP A 47 -2.49 -5.27 11.30
C ASP A 47 -1.02 -5.29 10.86
N ALA A 48 -0.63 -6.19 9.95
CA ALA A 48 0.73 -6.27 9.42
C ALA A 48 0.74 -6.13 7.88
N PRO A 49 0.53 -4.90 7.35
CA PRO A 49 0.56 -4.69 5.92
C PRO A 49 1.95 -4.95 5.34
N GLN A 50 1.96 -5.52 4.15
CA GLN A 50 3.19 -5.68 3.38
C GLN A 50 3.63 -4.33 2.82
N VAL A 51 4.83 -3.90 3.18
CA VAL A 51 5.47 -2.72 2.60
C VAL A 51 6.02 -3.07 1.21
N LEU A 52 5.51 -2.41 0.18
CA LEU A 52 5.97 -2.61 -1.19
C LEU A 52 7.12 -1.63 -1.53
N PRO A 53 7.96 -1.97 -2.51
CA PRO A 53 8.99 -1.06 -2.99
C PRO A 53 8.42 0.26 -3.51
N ALA A 54 9.27 1.28 -3.53
CA ALA A 54 8.96 2.59 -4.12
C ALA A 54 8.63 2.47 -5.61
N ILE A 55 9.37 1.62 -6.34
CA ILE A 55 9.16 1.35 -7.76
C ILE A 55 8.22 0.17 -7.89
N LEU A 56 6.99 0.42 -8.34
CA LEU A 56 6.01 -0.61 -8.59
C LEU A 56 6.12 -1.09 -10.05
N THR A 57 6.48 -2.35 -10.23
CA THR A 57 6.34 -3.03 -11.53
C THR A 57 5.03 -3.78 -11.59
N LYS A 58 4.47 -3.96 -12.79
CA LYS A 58 3.24 -4.72 -12.99
C LYS A 58 3.35 -6.14 -12.41
N SER A 59 4.48 -6.81 -12.64
CA SER A 59 4.72 -8.17 -12.13
C SER A 59 4.76 -8.21 -10.60
N LEU A 60 5.35 -7.20 -9.95
CA LEU A 60 5.39 -7.13 -8.49
C LEU A 60 4.00 -6.95 -7.89
N ILE A 61 3.17 -6.07 -8.48
CA ILE A 61 1.80 -5.89 -8.01
C ILE A 61 0.99 -7.18 -8.17
N ILE A 62 1.12 -7.87 -9.31
CA ILE A 62 0.42 -9.14 -9.54
C ILE A 62 0.81 -10.17 -8.48
N ASP A 63 2.11 -10.36 -8.27
CA ASP A 63 2.63 -11.32 -7.28
C ASP A 63 2.19 -10.97 -5.85
N ALA A 64 2.24 -9.69 -5.48
CA ALA A 64 1.81 -9.25 -4.16
C ALA A 64 0.30 -9.44 -3.95
N VAL A 65 -0.53 -9.14 -4.95
CA VAL A 65 -2.00 -9.33 -4.87
C VAL A 65 -2.38 -10.81 -4.82
N ASP A 66 -1.66 -11.69 -5.51
CA ASP A 66 -1.94 -13.13 -5.46
C ASP A 66 -1.67 -13.71 -4.06
N LYS A 67 -0.66 -13.18 -3.35
CA LYS A 67 -0.28 -13.59 -1.99
C LYS A 67 -1.28 -13.21 -0.91
N ILE A 68 -2.10 -12.18 -1.11
CA ILE A 68 -3.06 -11.72 -0.09
C ILE A 68 -4.41 -12.46 -0.12
N ARG A 69 -4.62 -13.32 -1.12
CA ARG A 69 -5.77 -14.24 -1.18
C ARG A 69 -5.73 -15.25 -0.04
#